data_AF-A0A8H8JPK9-F1
#
_entry.id   AF-A0A8H8JPK9-F1
#
_cell.length_a   1.000
_cell.length_b   1.000
_cell.length_c   1.000
_cell.angle_alpha   90.00
_cell.angle_beta   90.00
_cell.angle_gamma   90.00
#
_symmetry.space_group_name_H-M   'P 1'
#
loop_
_entity.id
_entity.type
_entity.pdbx_description
1 polymer ?
#
loop_
_entity_poly.entity_id
_entity_poly.type
_entity_poly.pdbx_seq_one_letter_code
_entity_poly.pdbx_strand_id
1 'polypeptide(L)'
;MTVDEAQLILNVKPDATPEEVLKRYELLFKLNSPPAPPPEKAGTAASKKTPVPAWSHYLQSKVVRARERLEAEMKVSAEDGSKAEAGTKAEDKSPSA
;
A
#
# COMPACT_ATOMS: atom_id res chain seq x y z
N MET A 1 -7.31 4.59 1.91
CA MET A 1 -7.00 4.14 3.28
C MET A 1 -6.09 5.18 3.89
N THR A 2 -6.16 5.32 5.21
CA THR A 2 -5.28 6.22 5.96
C THR A 2 -3.85 5.66 6.00
N VAL A 3 -2.90 6.50 6.39
CA VAL A 3 -1.49 6.12 6.52
C VAL A 3 -1.30 5.14 7.68
N ASP A 4 -1.92 5.42 8.83
CA ASP A 4 -1.96 4.52 9.99
C ASP A 4 -2.50 3.13 9.62
N GLU A 5 -3.62 3.06 8.88
CA GLU A 5 -4.14 1.77 8.41
C GLU A 5 -3.14 1.03 7.53
N ALA A 6 -2.42 1.73 6.65
CA ALA A 6 -1.42 1.12 5.78
C ALA A 6 -0.22 0.58 6.58
N GLN A 7 0.21 1.31 7.61
CA GLN A 7 1.28 0.89 8.53
C GLN A 7 0.88 -0.37 9.31
N LEU A 8 -0.35 -0.40 9.82
CA LEU A 8 -0.89 -1.56 10.52
C LEU A 8 -1.03 -2.79 9.61
N ILE A 9 -1.49 -2.60 8.36
CA ILE A 9 -1.64 -3.70 7.40
C ILE A 9 -0.29 -4.33 7.04
N LEU A 10 0.76 -3.52 6.84
CA LEU A 10 2.09 -4.03 6.51
C LEU A 10 2.96 -4.33 7.73
N ASN A 11 2.44 -4.08 8.94
CA ASN A 11 3.15 -4.20 10.21
C ASN A 11 4.51 -3.49 10.18
N VAL A 12 4.50 -2.23 9.72
CA VAL A 12 5.67 -1.36 9.62
C VAL A 12 5.52 -0.18 10.58
N LYS A 13 6.67 0.38 10.99
CA LYS A 13 6.71 1.58 11.82
C LYS A 13 6.55 2.85 10.97
N PRO A 14 6.21 4.01 11.58
CA PRO A 14 6.11 5.28 10.87
C PRO A 14 7.40 5.72 10.18
N ASP A 15 8.55 5.34 10.73
CA ASP A 15 9.91 5.61 10.23
C ASP A 15 10.45 4.54 9.27
N ALA A 16 9.61 3.60 8.83
CA ALA A 16 10.05 2.52 7.96
C ALA A 16 10.63 3.03 6.63
N THR A 17 11.76 2.47 6.23
CA THR A 17 12.37 2.75 4.93
C THR A 17 11.52 2.15 3.80
N PRO A 18 11.59 2.69 2.58
CA PRO A 18 10.88 2.12 1.43
C PRO A 18 11.25 0.65 1.17
N GLU A 19 12.49 0.25 1.49
CA GLU A 19 12.96 -1.13 1.38
C GLU A 19 12.25 -2.08 2.36
N GLU A 20 12.07 -1.65 3.62
CA GLU A 20 11.35 -2.43 4.63
C GLU A 20 9.88 -2.59 4.24
N VAL A 21 9.24 -1.52 3.74
CA VAL A 21 7.86 -1.57 3.22
C VAL A 21 7.72 -2.59 2.09
N LEU A 22 8.63 -2.56 1.11
CA LEU A 22 8.61 -3.48 -0.01
C LEU A 22 8.78 -4.94 0.44
N LYS A 23 9.73 -5.19 1.36
CA LYS A 23 9.98 -6.52 1.91
C LYS A 23 8.76 -7.07 2.66
N ARG A 24 8.09 -6.25 3.47
CA ARG A 24 6.86 -6.65 4.18
C ARG A 24 5.71 -6.92 3.23
N TYR A 25 5.56 -6.06 2.23
CA TYR A 25 4.60 -6.23 1.15
C TYR A 25 4.78 -7.58 0.44
N GLU A 26 5.99 -7.92 0.01
CA GLU A 26 6.26 -9.18 -0.72
C GLU A 26 5.94 -10.41 0.12
N LEU A 27 6.31 -10.40 1.40
CA LEU A 27 6.02 -11.49 2.33
C LEU A 27 4.51 -11.69 2.49
N LEU A 28 3.78 -10.61 2.79
CA LEU A 28 2.32 -10.67 2.98
C LEU A 28 1.59 -10.99 1.69
N PHE A 29 2.03 -10.45 0.56
CA PHE A 29 1.44 -10.73 -0.75
C PHE A 29 1.58 -12.19 -1.13
N LYS A 30 2.77 -12.78 -0.92
CA LYS A 30 3.03 -14.20 -1.20
C LYS A 30 2.23 -15.13 -0.29
N LEU A 31 2.14 -14.82 1.01
CA LEU A 31 1.34 -15.58 1.97
C LEU A 31 -0.16 -15.57 1.65
N ASN A 32 -0.66 -14.50 1.05
CA ASN A 32 -2.07 -14.33 0.70
C ASN A 32 -2.36 -14.58 -0.79
N SER A 33 -1.37 -15.00 -1.58
CA SER A 33 -1.57 -15.32 -2.99
C SER A 33 -2.29 -16.67 -3.13
N PRO A 34 -3.05 -16.87 -4.22
CA PRO A 34 -3.66 -18.16 -4.50
C PRO A 34 -2.61 -19.27 -4.44
N PRO A 35 -2.88 -20.40 -3.76
CA PRO A 35 -1.99 -21.55 -3.87
C PRO A 35 -1.90 -21.94 -5.34
N ALA A 36 -0.72 -22.37 -5.78
CA ALA A 36 -0.55 -22.89 -7.13
C ALA A 36 -1.66 -23.94 -7.39
N PRO A 37 -2.35 -23.88 -8.53
CA PRO A 37 -3.38 -24.88 -8.83
C PRO A 37 -2.73 -26.26 -8.71
N PRO A 38 -3.36 -27.22 -8.01
CA PRO A 38 -2.86 -28.57 -7.97
C PRO A 38 -2.70 -29.06 -9.41
N PRO A 39 -1.65 -29.85 -9.73
CA PRO A 39 -1.51 -30.42 -11.05
C PRO A 39 -2.80 -31.16 -11.37
N GLU A 40 -3.45 -30.80 -12.48
CA GLU A 40 -4.73 -31.35 -12.92
C GLU A 40 -4.67 -32.88 -12.89
N LYS A 41 -5.22 -33.48 -11.83
CA LYS A 41 -5.60 -34.88 -11.84
C LYS A 41 -7.10 -34.93 -11.98
N ALA A 42 -7.49 -35.33 -13.18
CA ALA A 42 -8.84 -35.68 -13.55
C ALA A 42 -9.45 -36.64 -12.51
N GLY A 43 -10.67 -36.32 -12.09
CA GLY A 43 -11.60 -37.26 -11.49
C GLY A 43 -11.37 -37.58 -10.02
N THR A 44 -12.28 -37.10 -9.16
CA THR A 44 -13.17 -38.00 -8.42
C THR A 44 -14.28 -37.18 -7.77
N ALA A 45 -15.50 -37.70 -7.91
CA ALA A 45 -16.71 -37.12 -7.38
C ALA A 45 -16.78 -37.20 -5.84
N ALA A 46 -17.67 -36.37 -5.28
CA ALA A 46 -18.19 -36.35 -3.91
C ALA A 46 -17.39 -35.59 -2.84
N SER A 47 -17.72 -34.31 -2.66
CA SER A 47 -18.34 -33.81 -1.41
C SER A 47 -18.78 -32.36 -1.59
N LYS A 48 -20.06 -32.08 -1.33
CA LYS A 48 -20.68 -30.75 -1.41
C LYS A 48 -20.25 -29.90 -0.21
N LYS A 49 -18.98 -29.50 -0.18
CA LYS A 49 -18.44 -28.42 0.63
C LYS A 49 -17.57 -27.60 -0.30
N THR A 50 -18.03 -26.40 -0.66
CA THR A 50 -17.23 -25.46 -1.43
C THR A 50 -15.90 -25.30 -0.69
N PRO A 51 -14.75 -25.68 -1.27
CA PRO A 51 -13.48 -25.45 -0.62
C PRO A 51 -13.37 -23.93 -0.47
N VAL A 52 -13.32 -23.47 0.79
CA VAL A 52 -13.03 -22.06 1.06
C VAL A 52 -11.68 -21.81 0.38
N PRO A 53 -11.58 -20.88 -0.59
CA PRO A 53 -10.32 -20.66 -1.27
C PRO A 53 -9.26 -20.37 -0.20
N ALA A 54 -8.12 -21.05 -0.27
CA ALA A 54 -7.04 -20.91 0.70
C ALA A 54 -6.37 -19.52 0.67
N TRP A 55 -6.92 -18.60 -0.14
CA TRP A 55 -6.45 -17.25 -0.34
C TRP A 55 -7.64 -16.30 -0.40
N SER A 56 -7.44 -15.07 0.08
CA SER A 56 -8.46 -14.03 0.04
C SER A 56 -8.02 -12.89 -0.86
N HIS A 57 -8.73 -12.69 -1.96
CA HIS A 57 -8.50 -11.57 -2.86
C HIS A 57 -8.70 -10.21 -2.18
N TYR A 58 -9.60 -10.17 -1.19
CA TYR A 58 -9.82 -8.97 -0.39
C TYR A 58 -8.58 -8.60 0.42
N LEU A 59 -7.97 -9.59 1.10
CA LEU A 59 -6.77 -9.38 1.89
C LEU A 59 -5.58 -8.99 0.99
N GLN A 60 -5.43 -9.67 -0.14
CA GLN A 60 -4.39 -9.31 -1.12
C GLN A 60 -4.57 -7.86 -1.61
N SER A 61 -5.80 -7.45 -1.95
CA SER A 61 -6.11 -6.09 -2.39
C SER A 61 -5.82 -5.04 -1.31
N LYS A 62 -6.01 -5.39 -0.03
CA LYS A 62 -5.67 -4.52 1.11
C LYS A 62 -4.16 -4.33 1.23
N VAL A 63 -3.38 -5.41 1.10
CA VAL A 63 -1.91 -5.36 1.13
C VAL A 63 -1.36 -4.50 -0.01
N VAL A 64 -1.91 -4.63 -1.23
CA VAL A 64 -1.53 -3.80 -2.39
C VAL A 64 -1.80 -2.33 -2.14
N ARG A 65 -3.04 -1.97 -1.77
CA ARG A 65 -3.39 -0.56 -1.53
C ARG A 65 -2.62 0.05 -0.34
N ALA A 66 -2.20 -0.76 0.64
CA ALA A 66 -1.37 -0.30 1.76
C ALA A 66 0.03 0.09 1.29
N ARG A 67 0.65 -0.73 0.44
CA ARG A 67 1.93 -0.40 -0.19
C ARG A 67 1.83 0.90 -0.99
N GLU A 68 0.85 1.01 -1.88
CA GLU A 68 0.64 2.19 -2.73
C GLU A 68 0.45 3.46 -1.89
N ARG A 69 -0.27 3.37 -0.76
CA ARG A 69 -0.50 4.52 0.13
C ARG A 69 0.80 5.00 0.78
N LEU A 70 1.64 4.10 1.27
CA LEU A 70 2.92 4.45 1.89
C LEU A 70 3.91 4.98 0.86
N GLU A 71 3.97 4.38 -0.33
CA GLU A 71 4.80 4.90 -1.43
C GLU A 71 4.38 6.32 -1.83
N ALA A 72 3.08 6.60 -1.89
CA ALA A 72 2.58 7.94 -2.16
C ALA A 72 2.99 8.95 -1.08
N GLU A 73 2.90 8.61 0.21
CA GLU A 73 3.34 9.51 1.29
C GLU A 73 4.84 9.78 1.24
N MET A 74 5.66 8.74 1.04
CA MET A 74 7.11 8.88 0.95
C MET A 74 7.51 9.74 -0.26
N LYS A 75 6.79 9.60 -1.38
CA LYS A 75 6.99 10.42 -2.56
C LYS A 75 6.58 11.88 -2.33
N VAL A 76 5.44 12.13 -1.69
CA VAL A 76 5.00 13.49 -1.32
C VAL A 76 6.01 14.13 -0.36
N SER A 77 6.52 13.40 0.64
CA SER A 77 7.57 13.91 1.54
C SER A 77 8.90 14.21 0.82
N ALA A 78 9.21 13.53 -0.28
CA ALA A 78 10.38 13.83 -1.10
C ALA A 78 10.17 15.04 -2.01
N GLU A 79 8.94 15.31 -2.46
CA GLU A 79 8.60 16.42 -3.36
C GLU A 79 8.32 17.75 -2.61
N ASP A 80 7.76 17.70 -1.39
CA ASP A 80 7.43 18.90 -0.59
C ASP A 80 8.68 19.64 -0.05
N GLY A 81 9.81 18.94 0.09
CA GLY A 81 11.10 19.56 0.41
C GLY A 81 11.64 20.52 -0.66
N SER A 82 11.00 20.59 -1.83
CA SER A 82 11.42 21.42 -2.97
C SER A 82 10.47 22.58 -3.30
N LYS A 83 9.37 22.77 -2.55
CA LYS A 83 8.33 23.78 -2.87
C LYS A 83 8.02 24.78 -1.75
N ALA A 84 8.92 24.97 -0.80
CA ALA A 84 8.76 25.91 0.32
C ALA A 84 9.49 27.27 0.15
N GLU A 85 9.94 27.66 -1.05
CA GLU A 85 10.58 28.97 -1.31
C GLU A 85 9.93 29.75 -2.47
N ALA A 86 8.60 29.92 -2.48
CA ALA A 86 7.96 30.90 -3.38
C ALA A 86 6.58 31.33 -2.85
N GLY A 87 6.52 32.06 -1.75
CA GLY A 87 5.21 32.44 -1.22
C GLY A 87 5.18 33.36 -0.01
N THR A 88 6.08 34.35 0.12
CA THR A 88 5.82 35.48 1.03
C THR A 88 6.53 36.74 0.55
N LYS A 89 5.86 37.52 -0.33
CA LYS A 89 5.94 38.99 -0.31
C LYS A 89 4.78 39.58 -1.13
N ALA A 90 3.60 39.62 -0.50
CA ALA A 90 2.60 40.62 -0.83
C ALA A 90 2.69 41.75 0.21
N GLU A 91 2.29 42.95 -0.20
CA GLU A 91 2.05 44.14 0.62
C GLU A 91 3.28 45.01 1.02
N ASP A 92 3.56 46.05 0.23
CA ASP A 92 3.32 47.43 0.66
C ASP A 92 3.73 48.41 -0.46
N LYS A 93 2.73 48.92 -1.18
CA LYS A 93 2.78 50.29 -1.71
C LYS A 93 1.36 50.76 -2.01
N SER A 94 0.75 51.35 -0.99
CA SER A 94 -0.38 52.27 -1.16
C SER A 94 0.00 53.46 -2.06
N PRO A 95 -0.99 54.11 -2.69
CA PRO A 95 -0.82 54.94 -3.86
C PRO A 95 -0.42 56.37 -3.49
N SER A 96 0.30 57.07 -4.37
CA SER A 96 0.43 58.52 -4.30
C SER A 96 -0.03 59.11 -5.63
N ALA A 97 -1.16 59.81 -5.57
CA ALA A 97 -1.53 60.87 -6.50
C ALA A 97 -1.02 62.21 -5.94
#